data_AF-A0A9Q3C8M7-F1
#
_entry.id   AF-A0A9Q3C8M7-F1
#
_cell.length_a   1.000
_cell.length_b   1.000
_cell.length_c   1.000
_cell.angle_alpha   90.00
_cell.angle_beta   90.00
_cell.angle_gamma   90.00
#
_symmetry.space_group_name_H-M   'P 1'
#
loop_
_entity.id
_entity.type
_entity.pdbx_description
1 polymer ?
#
loop_
_entity_poly.entity_id
_entity_poly.type
_entity_poly.pdbx_seq_one_letter_code
_entity_poly.pdbx_strand_id
1 'polypeptide(L)' 'MDWVTALPQGGDRSFNAFVVLVDSYIKTPLFLPFHKDEKAMETARMILNRVIRQTVLFQNIISDRDPTIHFSPMDKSS' A
#
# COMPACT_ATOMS: atom_id res chain seq x y z
N MET A 1 3.89 -4.00 6.86
CA MET A 1 2.82 -3.98 5.86
C MET A 1 3.09 -5.10 4.89
N ASP A 2 2.02 -5.61 4.26
CA ASP A 2 2.11 -6.72 3.31
C ASP A 2 0.94 -6.66 2.33
N TRP A 3 1.08 -7.29 1.16
CA TRP A 3 0.03 -7.35 0.15
C TRP A 3 -0.51 -8.76 0.01
N VAL A 4 -1.84 -8.83 -0.01
CA VAL A 4 -2.55 -10.03 -0.42
C VAL A 4 -2.98 -9.84 -1.86
N THR A 5 -2.33 -10.58 -2.75
CA THR A 5 -2.57 -10.54 -4.20
C THR A 5 -3.30 -11.80 -4.68
N ALA A 6 -3.69 -11.83 -5.96
CA ALA A 6 -4.43 -12.93 -6.60
C ALA A 6 -5.85 -13.14 -6.07
N LEU A 7 -6.51 -12.05 -5.65
CA LEU A 7 -7.93 -12.11 -5.32
C LEU A 7 -8.77 -12.02 -6.60
N PRO A 8 -9.96 -12.66 -6.62
CA PRO A 8 -10.92 -12.41 -7.68
C PRO A 8 -11.29 -10.92 -7.70
N GLN A 9 -11.57 -10.40 -8.89
CA GLN A 9 -12.00 -9.01 -9.04
C GLN A 9 -13.28 -8.76 -8.23
N GLY A 10 -13.22 -7.82 -7.31
CA GLY A 10 -14.29 -7.54 -6.36
C GLY A 10 -14.85 -6.12 -6.46
N GLY A 11 -16.18 -6.03 -6.38
CA GLY A 11 -16.96 -4.80 -6.33
C GLY A 11 -16.94 -3.98 -7.63
N ASP A 12 -17.62 -2.82 -7.60
CA ASP A 12 -17.80 -1.94 -8.78
C ASP A 12 -16.49 -1.38 -9.35
N ARG A 13 -15.40 -1.47 -8.57
CA ARG A 13 -14.06 -1.00 -8.94
C ARG A 13 -13.11 -2.11 -9.32
N SER A 14 -13.53 -3.39 -9.31
CA SER A 14 -12.73 -4.54 -9.73
C SER A 14 -11.35 -4.64 -9.06
N PHE A 15 -11.26 -4.35 -7.76
CA PHE A 15 -10.02 -4.55 -7.01
C PHE A 15 -9.66 -6.04 -6.98
N ASN A 16 -8.38 -6.35 -7.13
CA ASN A 16 -7.85 -7.72 -7.22
C ASN A 16 -6.74 -8.00 -6.18
N ALA A 17 -6.51 -7.05 -5.28
CA ALA A 17 -5.56 -7.15 -4.18
C ALA A 17 -6.00 -6.26 -3.02
N PHE A 18 -5.41 -6.47 -1.85
CA PHE A 18 -5.44 -5.48 -0.77
C PHE A 18 -4.08 -5.40 -0.09
N VAL A 19 -3.77 -4.22 0.45
CA VAL A 19 -2.63 -4.02 1.34
C VAL A 19 -3.10 -4.03 2.78
N VAL A 20 -2.38 -4.76 3.62
CA VAL A 20 -2.60 -4.83 5.06
C VAL A 20 -1.60 -3.95 5.77
N LEU A 21 -2.10 -2.99 6.52
CA LEU A 21 -1.32 -2.15 7.41
C LEU A 21 -1.68 -2.56 8.84
N VAL A 22 -0.66 -2.87 9.64
CA VAL A 22 -0.87 -3.17 11.06
C VAL A 22 -0.12 -2.13 11.85
N ASP A 23 -0.86 -1.38 12.67
CA ASP A 23 -0.23 -0.50 13.65
C ASP A 23 0.42 -1.37 14.74
N SER A 24 1.72 -1.18 14.95
CA SER A 24 2.51 -2.01 15.87
C SER A 24 2.18 -1.75 17.35
N TYR A 25 1.56 -0.62 17.68
CA TYR A 25 1.16 -0.24 19.02
C TYR A 25 -0.25 -0.75 19.34
N ILE A 26 -1.26 -0.35 18.56
CA ILE A 26 -2.66 -0.72 18.82
C ILE A 26 -3.04 -2.10 18.25
N LYS A 27 -2.14 -2.74 17.50
CA LYS A 27 -2.34 -4.06 16.85
C LYS A 27 -3.59 -4.17 15.99
N THR A 28 -4.09 -3.03 15.51
CA THR A 28 -5.31 -2.96 14.71
C THR A 28 -4.92 -3.05 13.23
N PRO A 29 -5.45 -4.04 12.49
CA PRO A 29 -5.22 -4.14 11.05
C PRO A 29 -6.14 -3.20 10.28
N LEU A 30 -5.59 -2.53 9.28
CA LEU A 30 -6.31 -1.75 8.28
C LEU A 30 -6.13 -2.43 6.92
N PHE A 31 -7.25 -2.65 6.24
CA PHE A 31 -7.30 -3.29 4.93
C PHE A 31 -7.64 -2.23 3.89
N LEU A 32 -6.73 -1.99 2.95
CA LEU A 32 -6.95 -1.05 1.86
C LEU A 32 -7.05 -1.81 0.54
N PRO A 33 -8.16 -1.68 -0.20
CA PRO A 33 -8.29 -2.29 -1.51
C PRO A 33 -7.32 -1.64 -2.50
N PHE A 34 -6.72 -2.47 -3.35
CA PHE A 34 -5.59 -2.13 -4.22
C PHE A 34 -5.70 -2.88 -5.56
N HIS A 35 -5.09 -2.33 -6.60
CA HIS A 35 -4.90 -3.03 -7.88
C HIS A 35 -3.47 -3.53 -7.98
N LYS A 36 -3.28 -4.82 -8.24
CA LYS A 36 -1.95 -5.47 -8.30
C LYS A 36 -0.93 -4.73 -9.18
N ASP A 37 -1.39 -4.05 -10.22
CA ASP A 37 -0.54 -3.36 -11.22
C ASP A 37 -0.33 -1.86 -10.91
N GLU A 38 -0.78 -1.36 -9.75
CA GLU A 38 -0.56 0.03 -9.34
C GLU A 38 0.91 0.30 -8.99
N LYS A 39 1.38 1.50 -9.38
CA LYS A 39 2.76 1.95 -9.16
C LYS A 39 2.97 2.40 -7.71
N ALA A 40 4.23 2.34 -7.25
CA ALA A 40 4.61 2.69 -5.89
C ALA A 40 4.18 4.08 -5.41
N MET A 41 4.23 5.08 -6.29
CA MET A 41 3.77 6.43 -5.97
C MET A 41 2.27 6.47 -5.66
N GLU A 42 1.46 5.69 -6.37
CA GLU A 42 0.02 5.67 -6.16
C GLU A 42 -0.34 4.95 -4.86
N THR A 43 0.35 3.84 -4.57
CA THR A 43 0.28 3.16 -3.28
C THR A 43 0.62 4.11 -2.13
N ALA A 44 1.71 4.87 -2.25
CA ALA A 44 2.13 5.82 -1.23
C ALA A 44 1.08 6.92 -0.99
N ARG A 45 0.51 7.49 -2.06
CA ARG A 45 -0.58 8.47 -1.96
C ARG A 45 -1.83 7.89 -1.33
N MET A 46 -2.21 6.67 -1.70
CA MET A 46 -3.35 5.97 -1.12
C MET A 46 -3.17 5.81 0.39
N ILE A 47 -2.00 5.31 0.84
CA ILE A 47 -1.68 5.12 2.25
C ILE A 47 -1.71 6.47 2.99
N LEU A 48 -1.04 7.50 2.45
CA LEU A 48 -1.02 8.84 3.04
C LEU A 48 -2.44 9.40 3.20
N ASN A 49 -3.26 9.32 2.16
CA ASN A 49 -4.59 9.92 2.14
C ASN A 49 -5.63 9.16 2.98
N ARG A 50 -5.58 7.82 2.98
CA ARG A 50 -6.59 6.99 3.66
C ARG A 50 -6.22 6.71 5.11
N VAL A 51 -4.93 6.58 5.41
CA VAL A 51 -4.49 6.06 6.72
C VAL A 51 -4.20 7.17 7.69
N ILE A 52 -3.58 8.28 7.27
CA ILE A 52 -3.40 9.45 8.15
C ILE A 52 -4.75 10.05 8.59
N ARG A 53 -5.82 9.81 7.82
CA ARG A 53 -7.17 10.20 8.24
C ARG A 53 -7.73 9.32 9.36
N GLN A 54 -7.25 8.08 9.48
CA GLN A 54 -7.75 7.07 10.42
C GLN A 54 -6.83 6.87 11.61
N THR A 55 -5.54 7.20 11.48
CA THR A 55 -4.50 7.03 12.49
C THR A 55 -3.66 8.29 12.64
N VAL A 56 -2.91 8.38 13.73
CA VAL A 56 -1.83 9.38 13.86
C VAL A 56 -0.73 9.07 12.83
N LEU A 57 0.06 10.09 12.44
CA LEU A 57 1.16 9.96 11.50
C LEU A 57 2.15 8.86 11.96
N PHE A 58 2.41 7.87 11.09
CA PHE A 58 3.43 6.86 11.38
C PHE A 58 4.83 7.46 11.24
N GLN A 59 5.71 7.16 12.19
CA GLN A 59 7.11 7.55 12.10
C GLN A 59 7.91 6.63 11.17
N ASN A 60 7.61 5.32 11.18
CA ASN A 60 8.32 4.30 10.41
C ASN A 60 7.33 3.36 9.73
N ILE A 61 7.57 3.03 8.46
CA ILE A 61 6.84 2.01 7.71
C ILE A 61 7.81 0.86 7.43
N ILE A 62 7.46 -0.34 7.89
CA ILE A 62 8.24 -1.56 7.64
C ILE A 62 7.45 -2.40 6.65
N SER A 63 8.06 -2.70 5.50
CA SER A 63 7.53 -3.61 4.47
C SER A 63 8.60 -4.62 4.08
N ASP A 64 8.16 -5.69 3.42
CA ASP A 64 9.04 -6.52 2.61
C ASP A 64 9.61 -5.75 1.40
N ARG A 65 10.40 -6.45 0.57
CA ARG A 65 11.09 -5.86 -0.60
C ARG A 65 10.21 -5.80 -1.85
N ASP A 66 8.90 -5.64 -1.70
CA ASP A 66 7.98 -5.61 -2.84
C ASP A 66 8.28 -4.40 -3.76
N PRO A 67 8.41 -4.60 -5.08
CA PRO A 67 8.70 -3.53 -6.03
C PRO A 67 7.63 -2.44 -6.08
N THR A 68 6.42 -2.68 -5.58
CA THR A 68 5.35 -1.68 -5.45
C THR A 68 5.56 -0.70 -4.30
N ILE A 69 6.61 -0.81 -3.48
CA ILE A 69 7.08 0.29 -2.60
C ILE A 69 8.40 0.88 -3.10
N HIS A 70 9.20 0.10 -3.83
CA HIS A 70 10.47 0.60 -4.33
C HIS A 70 10.25 1.59 -5.47
N PHE A 71 10.62 2.84 -5.23
CA PHE A 71 10.82 3.78 -6.32
C PHE A 71 11.96 3.26 -7.20
N SER A 72 11.66 2.97 -8.47
CA SER A 72 12.73 2.79 -9.45
C SER A 72 13.60 4.05 -9.43
N PRO A 73 14.94 3.92 -9.38
CA PRO A 73 15.80 5.08 -9.55
C PRO A 73 15.42 5.73 -10.87
N MET A 74 15.17 7.05 -10.85
CA MET A 74 14.95 7.79 -12.09
C MET A 74 16.11 7.47 -13.02
N ASP A 75 15.80 7.05 -14.25
CA ASP A 75 16.81 6.93 -15.29
C ASP A 75 17.60 8.23 -15.32
N LYS A 76 18.88 8.15 -14.98
CA LYS A 76 19.81 9.26 -15.17
C LYS A 76 19.93 9.42 -16.68
N SER A 77 19.10 10.29 -17.25
CA SER A 77 19.27 10.74 -18.62
C SER A 77 20.65 11.39 -18.73
N SER A 78 21.55 10.70 -19.43
CA SER A 78 22.87 11.18 -19.86
C SER A 78 22.79 12.45 -20.70
#